data_AF-A0A0N9VQ07-F1
#
_entry.id   AF-A0A0N9VQ07-F1
#
_cell.length_a   1.000
_cell.length_b   1.000
_cell.length_c   1.000
_cell.angle_alpha   90.00
_cell.angle_beta   90.00
_cell.angle_gamma   90.00
#
_symmetry.space_group_name_H-M   'P 1'
#
loop_
_entity.id
_entity.type
_entity.pdbx_description
1 polymer ?
#
loop_
_entity_poly.entity_id
_entity_poly.type
_entity_poly.pdbx_seq_one_letter_code
_entity_poly.pdbx_strand_id
1 'polypeptide(L)'
;MQFVEGLPAGIYVGQTTIHHEKMEPSQKAELAGFNLALHVNDDPARVQQHRMNLLEDFRSFGVNKMTWMTQTHSTICHTINEELPFLALEGDGLVTQKAGHALMMMTADCLPIVLGNEDGTEVANLHAGWRGLANGIVENTISEMKTQPTWAWMGAAISQSCFEIGEEVKDTFCHKYAELEIAFKAGEKAGKFYADLYEIARYILNLQGVTLVLGGDQCSYTQADQYFSYRREAKTGRMATFVFIRSRC
;
A
#
# COMPACT_ATOMS: atom_id res chain seq x y z
N MET A 1 12.03 9.77 9.42
CA MET A 1 10.89 9.33 8.60
C MET A 1 10.50 10.46 7.66
N GLN A 2 10.23 10.17 6.38
CA GLN A 2 9.82 11.17 5.40
C GLN A 2 8.30 11.02 5.17
N PHE A 3 7.57 12.13 5.27
CA PHE A 3 6.13 12.16 4.99
C PHE A 3 5.88 12.77 3.62
N VAL A 4 4.76 12.40 3.02
CA VAL A 4 4.26 12.99 1.78
C VAL A 4 3.84 14.45 2.04
N GLU A 5 4.30 15.35 1.19
CA GLU A 5 3.93 16.77 1.23
C GLU A 5 2.69 17.06 0.37
N GLY A 6 2.06 18.22 0.58
CA GLY A 6 0.90 18.65 -0.21
C GLY A 6 -0.44 18.03 0.22
N LEU A 7 -0.48 17.34 1.37
CA LEU A 7 -1.68 16.77 1.97
C LEU A 7 -2.32 17.72 3.00
N PRO A 8 -3.62 17.55 3.33
CA PRO A 8 -4.29 18.35 4.36
C PRO A 8 -3.53 18.35 5.69
N ALA A 9 -3.56 19.48 6.40
CA ALA A 9 -2.84 19.64 7.65
C ALA A 9 -3.28 18.59 8.69
N GLY A 10 -2.30 17.91 9.30
CA GLY A 10 -2.57 16.85 10.27
C GLY A 10 -2.76 15.46 9.65
N ILE A 11 -2.74 15.33 8.33
CA ILE A 11 -2.64 14.04 7.65
C ILE A 11 -1.17 13.69 7.43
N TYR A 12 -0.79 12.47 7.82
CA TYR A 12 0.55 11.94 7.64
C TYR A 12 0.48 10.65 6.84
N VAL A 13 1.19 10.64 5.71
CA VAL A 13 1.28 9.49 4.80
C VAL A 13 2.73 9.19 4.54
N GLY A 14 3.06 7.91 4.41
CA GLY A 14 4.38 7.49 3.98
C GLY A 14 4.48 5.99 3.77
N GLN A 15 5.67 5.54 3.39
CA GLN A 15 6.01 4.14 3.25
C GLN A 15 7.37 3.89 3.85
N THR A 16 7.51 2.83 4.64
CA THR A 16 8.79 2.44 5.21
C THR A 16 9.72 1.91 4.13
N THR A 17 11.02 2.12 4.31
CA THR A 17 12.07 1.53 3.48
C THR A 17 12.69 0.31 4.16
N ILE A 18 13.62 -0.38 3.48
CA ILE A 18 14.46 -1.40 4.12
C ILE A 18 15.36 -0.82 5.21
N HIS A 19 15.62 0.49 5.17
CA HIS A 19 16.40 1.19 6.18
C HIS A 19 15.51 1.76 7.30
N HIS A 20 15.98 1.63 8.53
CA HIS A 20 15.44 2.28 9.72
C HIS A 20 16.55 2.39 10.77
N GLU A 21 16.61 3.48 11.52
CA GLU A 21 17.66 3.72 12.53
C GLU A 21 17.71 2.62 13.61
N LYS A 22 16.54 2.10 13.98
CA LYS A 22 16.34 1.02 14.96
C LYS A 22 16.08 -0.35 14.31
N MET A 23 16.62 -0.61 13.11
CA MET A 23 16.50 -1.94 12.49
C MET A 23 17.43 -2.93 13.19
N GLU A 24 16.95 -4.16 13.39
CA GLU A 24 17.74 -5.25 13.96
C GLU A 24 18.32 -6.14 12.85
N PRO A 25 19.49 -6.75 13.05
CA PRO A 25 20.05 -7.68 12.08
C PRO A 25 19.15 -8.89 11.86
N SER A 26 19.22 -9.49 10.68
CA SER A 26 18.53 -10.74 10.34
C SER A 26 19.55 -11.88 10.21
N GLN A 27 19.16 -13.08 10.64
CA GLN A 27 19.93 -14.30 10.34
C GLN A 27 19.73 -14.79 8.89
N LYS A 28 18.70 -14.27 8.21
CA LYS A 28 18.33 -14.56 6.82
C LYS A 28 18.65 -13.34 5.97
N ALA A 29 19.66 -13.43 5.12
CA ALA A 29 20.15 -12.30 4.33
C ALA A 29 19.04 -11.68 3.46
N GLU A 30 18.15 -12.52 2.94
CA GLU A 30 17.01 -12.14 2.11
C GLU A 30 15.90 -11.36 2.86
N LEU A 31 15.94 -11.38 4.21
CA LEU A 31 15.06 -10.62 5.11
C LEU A 31 15.78 -9.49 5.86
N ALA A 32 17.04 -9.19 5.49
CA ALA A 32 17.81 -8.10 6.09
C ALA A 32 17.13 -6.73 5.85
N GLY A 33 17.18 -5.85 6.85
CA GLY A 33 16.49 -4.56 6.83
C GLY A 33 15.22 -4.55 7.67
N PHE A 34 14.47 -3.45 7.62
CA PHE A 34 13.32 -3.18 8.48
C PHE A 34 12.05 -3.91 8.04
N ASN A 35 12.07 -5.25 8.13
CA ASN A 35 10.91 -6.09 7.80
C ASN A 35 9.80 -5.96 8.86
N LEU A 36 8.57 -5.73 8.40
CA LEU A 36 7.38 -5.57 9.23
C LEU A 36 6.37 -6.73 9.10
N ALA A 37 6.67 -7.75 8.29
CA ALA A 37 5.78 -8.87 8.02
C ALA A 37 6.08 -10.10 8.87
N LEU A 38 5.05 -10.62 9.56
CA LEU A 38 5.10 -11.87 10.33
C LEU A 38 4.90 -13.12 9.46
N HIS A 39 4.35 -12.97 8.26
CA HIS A 39 3.96 -14.09 7.38
C HIS A 39 5.04 -14.48 6.35
N VAL A 40 6.25 -13.92 6.46
CA VAL A 40 7.36 -14.18 5.51
C VAL A 40 8.47 -15.07 6.12
N ASN A 41 8.17 -15.74 7.22
CA ASN A 41 9.09 -16.62 7.96
C ASN A 41 10.33 -15.89 8.51
N ASP A 42 10.21 -14.64 8.92
CA ASP A 42 11.23 -13.96 9.73
C ASP A 42 11.12 -14.40 11.21
N ASP A 43 12.08 -13.97 12.05
CA ASP A 43 11.95 -14.07 13.50
C ASP A 43 10.78 -13.19 13.99
N PRO A 44 9.71 -13.76 14.58
CA PRO A 44 8.58 -12.99 15.06
C PRO A 44 8.97 -11.94 16.11
N ALA A 45 9.96 -12.20 16.96
CA ALA A 45 10.38 -11.25 18.00
C ALA A 45 10.98 -9.99 17.36
N ARG A 46 11.85 -10.18 16.36
CA ARG A 46 12.47 -9.11 15.55
C ARG A 46 11.41 -8.26 14.86
N VAL A 47 10.47 -8.89 14.16
CA VAL A 47 9.40 -8.19 13.44
C VAL A 47 8.51 -7.39 14.40
N GLN A 48 8.19 -7.95 15.56
CA GLN A 48 7.41 -7.23 16.58
C GLN A 48 8.19 -6.04 17.14
N GLN A 49 9.51 -6.17 17.35
CA GLN A 49 10.34 -5.05 17.78
C GLN A 49 10.37 -3.93 16.73
N HIS A 50 10.48 -4.26 15.44
CA HIS A 50 10.37 -3.27 14.37
C HIS A 50 9.01 -2.55 14.38
N ARG A 51 7.90 -3.28 14.56
CA ARG A 51 6.57 -2.68 14.68
C ARG A 51 6.47 -1.77 15.91
N MET A 52 7.05 -2.16 17.04
CA MET A 52 7.07 -1.30 18.24
C MET A 52 7.91 -0.03 18.04
N ASN A 53 9.07 -0.15 17.38
CA ASN A 53 9.93 0.98 17.03
C ASN A 53 9.18 1.97 16.12
N LEU A 54 8.45 1.44 15.13
CA LEU A 54 7.64 2.27 14.22
C LEU A 54 6.49 2.99 14.95
N LEU A 55 5.82 2.31 15.89
CA LEU A 55 4.79 2.95 16.71
C LEU A 55 5.37 4.09 17.56
N GLU A 56 6.55 3.89 18.14
CA GLU A 56 7.24 4.91 18.94
C GLU A 56 7.55 6.16 18.11
N ASP A 57 8.01 5.98 16.87
CA ASP A 57 8.25 7.10 15.95
C ASP A 57 6.95 7.90 15.68
N PHE A 58 5.82 7.20 15.54
CA PHE A 58 4.51 7.84 15.32
C PHE A 58 3.91 8.52 16.57
N ARG A 59 4.36 8.19 17.78
CA ARG A 59 3.81 8.77 19.02
C ARG A 59 3.96 10.28 19.10
N SER A 60 5.05 10.82 18.56
CA SER A 60 5.27 12.26 18.47
C SER A 60 4.19 13.00 17.66
N PHE A 61 3.44 12.27 16.83
CA PHE A 61 2.29 12.75 16.05
C PHE A 61 0.94 12.32 16.66
N GLY A 62 0.92 11.91 17.93
CA GLY A 62 -0.30 11.55 18.65
C GLY A 62 -0.88 10.18 18.27
N VAL A 63 -0.11 9.32 17.60
CA VAL A 63 -0.53 7.96 17.27
C VAL A 63 -0.27 7.03 18.44
N ASN A 64 -1.28 6.27 18.85
CA ASN A 64 -1.16 5.26 19.91
C ASN A 64 -1.59 3.86 19.46
N LYS A 65 -2.11 3.73 18.24
CA LYS A 65 -2.61 2.48 17.67
C LYS A 65 -2.18 2.36 16.21
N MET A 66 -1.69 1.18 15.84
CA MET A 66 -1.50 0.75 14.45
C MET A 66 -2.37 -0.47 14.18
N THR A 67 -3.06 -0.51 13.04
CA THR A 67 -3.80 -1.69 12.61
C THR A 67 -3.22 -2.27 11.34
N TRP A 68 -2.97 -3.58 11.42
CA TRP A 68 -2.60 -4.46 10.33
C TRP A 68 -3.76 -5.39 10.04
N MET A 69 -3.76 -5.99 8.85
CA MET A 69 -4.72 -7.03 8.47
C MET A 69 -4.02 -8.18 7.75
N THR A 70 -4.73 -9.29 7.60
CA THR A 70 -4.33 -10.41 6.75
C THR A 70 -4.73 -10.08 5.31
N GLN A 71 -3.75 -9.62 4.53
CA GLN A 71 -3.93 -9.28 3.12
C GLN A 71 -4.07 -10.54 2.26
N THR A 72 -5.11 -10.61 1.44
CA THR A 72 -5.48 -11.81 0.65
C THR A 72 -5.57 -11.55 -0.84
N HIS A 73 -5.22 -10.33 -1.30
CA HIS A 73 -5.44 -9.87 -2.68
C HIS A 73 -6.93 -9.87 -3.07
N SER A 74 -7.79 -9.69 -2.07
CA SER A 74 -9.23 -9.54 -2.20
C SER A 74 -9.61 -8.09 -2.55
N THR A 75 -10.91 -7.81 -2.49
CA THR A 75 -11.49 -6.47 -2.59
C THR A 75 -12.22 -6.07 -1.31
N ILE A 76 -11.96 -6.78 -0.21
CA ILE A 76 -12.62 -6.54 1.08
C ILE A 76 -11.96 -5.34 1.74
N CYS A 77 -12.76 -4.34 2.10
CA CYS A 77 -12.35 -3.18 2.85
C CYS A 77 -13.12 -3.11 4.17
N HIS A 78 -12.46 -2.68 5.25
CA HIS A 78 -13.09 -2.52 6.57
C HIS A 78 -12.94 -1.10 7.09
N THR A 79 -14.03 -0.54 7.61
CA THR A 79 -13.98 0.68 8.43
C THR A 79 -13.62 0.35 9.87
N ILE A 80 -12.58 0.97 10.41
CA ILE A 80 -12.02 0.68 11.73
C ILE A 80 -11.91 1.93 12.59
N ASN A 81 -13.00 2.22 13.30
CA ASN A 81 -13.07 3.29 14.32
C ASN A 81 -13.13 2.73 15.76
N GLU A 82 -13.59 1.50 15.91
CA GLU A 82 -13.83 0.86 17.20
C GLU A 82 -12.69 -0.10 17.60
N GLU A 83 -12.87 -0.76 18.74
CA GLU A 83 -12.02 -1.88 19.13
C GLU A 83 -12.11 -3.01 18.10
N LEU A 84 -10.96 -3.60 17.81
CA LEU A 84 -10.85 -4.69 16.84
C LEU A 84 -11.09 -6.03 17.53
N PRO A 85 -11.61 -7.02 16.79
CA PRO A 85 -11.65 -8.38 17.29
C PRO A 85 -10.22 -8.90 17.57
N PHE A 86 -10.13 -9.92 18.42
CA PHE A 86 -8.86 -10.58 18.72
C PHE A 86 -8.26 -11.29 17.49
N LEU A 87 -9.12 -11.74 16.57
CA LEU A 87 -8.71 -12.31 15.29
C LEU A 87 -8.37 -11.20 14.29
N ALA A 88 -7.27 -11.38 13.56
CA ALA A 88 -6.90 -10.46 12.48
C ALA A 88 -7.98 -10.45 11.40
N LEU A 89 -8.39 -9.24 10.98
CA LEU A 89 -9.30 -9.06 9.85
C LEU A 89 -8.63 -9.56 8.57
N GLU A 90 -9.41 -10.18 7.69
CA GLU A 90 -9.00 -10.47 6.31
C GLU A 90 -9.49 -9.36 5.38
N GLY A 91 -8.64 -8.92 4.46
CA GLY A 91 -8.99 -7.92 3.47
C GLY A 91 -7.77 -7.14 2.99
N ASP A 92 -8.02 -6.18 2.11
CA ASP A 92 -6.97 -5.43 1.42
C ASP A 92 -7.25 -3.92 1.41
N GLY A 93 -8.21 -3.46 2.22
CA GLY A 93 -8.52 -2.05 2.42
C GLY A 93 -8.91 -1.77 3.87
N LEU A 94 -8.48 -0.62 4.37
CA LEU A 94 -8.86 -0.09 5.68
C LEU A 94 -9.26 1.38 5.54
N VAL A 95 -10.32 1.78 6.25
CA VAL A 95 -10.78 3.17 6.36
C VAL A 95 -10.87 3.56 7.83
N THR A 96 -10.54 4.81 8.17
CA THR A 96 -10.80 5.34 9.51
C THR A 96 -11.09 6.83 9.49
N GLN A 97 -11.90 7.26 10.45
CA GLN A 97 -12.10 8.67 10.80
C GLN A 97 -11.46 9.01 12.15
N LYS A 98 -10.72 8.05 12.76
CA LYS A 98 -10.18 8.19 14.09
C LYS A 98 -8.78 8.78 14.07
N ALA A 99 -8.63 9.94 14.71
CA ALA A 99 -7.32 10.52 15.01
C ALA A 99 -6.48 9.62 15.93
N GLY A 100 -5.17 9.63 15.72
CA GLY A 100 -4.21 8.84 16.50
C GLY A 100 -4.19 7.34 16.16
N HIS A 101 -4.85 6.93 15.07
CA HIS A 101 -4.87 5.54 14.59
C HIS A 101 -4.25 5.45 13.20
N ALA A 102 -3.13 4.73 13.10
CA ALA A 102 -2.45 4.45 11.85
C ALA A 102 -2.94 3.18 11.16
N LEU A 103 -3.30 3.34 9.89
CA LEU A 103 -3.70 2.26 8.99
C LEU A 103 -2.45 1.73 8.27
N MET A 104 -2.20 0.42 8.33
CA MET A 104 -0.97 -0.18 7.81
C MET A 104 -1.27 -1.18 6.67
N MET A 105 -0.55 -1.07 5.56
CA MET A 105 -0.60 -2.00 4.43
C MET A 105 0.80 -2.48 4.07
N MET A 106 1.01 -3.80 4.03
CA MET A 106 2.31 -4.37 3.72
C MET A 106 2.46 -4.64 2.22
N THR A 107 3.62 -4.30 1.65
CA THR A 107 3.89 -4.49 0.23
C THR A 107 5.32 -4.97 -0.01
N ALA A 108 5.47 -5.70 -1.12
CA ALA A 108 6.71 -5.90 -1.85
C ALA A 108 6.27 -6.11 -3.31
N ASP A 109 6.32 -5.05 -4.11
CA ASP A 109 5.82 -4.91 -5.50
C ASP A 109 4.35 -4.56 -5.70
N CYS A 110 3.41 -5.10 -4.93
CA CYS A 110 2.00 -4.69 -5.07
C CYS A 110 1.84 -3.20 -4.75
N LEU A 111 0.91 -2.53 -5.43
CA LEU A 111 0.71 -1.09 -5.32
C LEU A 111 -0.03 -0.72 -4.02
N PRO A 112 0.57 0.04 -3.10
CA PRO A 112 -0.19 0.64 -2.02
C PRO A 112 -0.83 1.96 -2.48
N ILE A 113 -2.10 2.14 -2.17
CA ILE A 113 -2.83 3.39 -2.45
C ILE A 113 -3.38 3.91 -1.13
N VAL A 114 -3.21 5.20 -0.90
CA VAL A 114 -3.80 5.94 0.22
C VAL A 114 -4.81 6.92 -0.33
N LEU A 115 -5.97 7.01 0.29
CA LEU A 115 -7.03 7.96 -0.05
C LEU A 115 -7.33 8.84 1.15
N GLY A 116 -7.82 10.05 0.89
CA GLY A 116 -8.43 10.85 1.94
C GLY A 116 -9.30 11.96 1.41
N ASN A 117 -10.07 12.53 2.32
CA ASN A 117 -10.96 13.64 2.01
C ASN A 117 -10.28 15.00 2.15
N GLU A 118 -10.96 16.04 1.67
CA GLU A 118 -10.46 17.42 1.67
C GLU A 118 -10.24 17.96 3.09
N ASP A 119 -11.16 17.64 4.01
CA ASP A 119 -11.12 18.14 5.39
C ASP A 119 -10.06 17.45 6.26
N GLY A 120 -9.42 16.38 5.77
CA GLY A 120 -8.46 15.60 6.55
C GLY A 120 -9.09 14.88 7.76
N THR A 121 -10.37 14.52 7.67
CA THR A 121 -11.13 13.86 8.73
C THR A 121 -11.38 12.38 8.47
N GLU A 122 -11.05 11.90 7.26
CA GLU A 122 -11.19 10.52 6.87
C GLU A 122 -10.06 10.11 5.93
N VAL A 123 -9.45 8.96 6.20
CA VAL A 123 -8.35 8.39 5.42
C VAL A 123 -8.58 6.90 5.19
N ALA A 124 -8.06 6.41 4.07
CA ALA A 124 -8.04 5.00 3.73
C ALA A 124 -6.65 4.55 3.28
N ASN A 125 -6.33 3.29 3.52
CA ASN A 125 -5.11 2.64 3.04
C ASN A 125 -5.48 1.31 2.44
N LEU A 126 -5.02 1.02 1.24
CA LEU A 126 -5.36 -0.21 0.53
C LEU A 126 -4.16 -0.83 -0.19
N HIS A 127 -4.19 -2.14 -0.25
CA HIS A 127 -3.26 -3.00 -0.95
C HIS A 127 -3.85 -3.39 -2.32
N ALA A 128 -3.31 -2.80 -3.37
CA ALA A 128 -3.82 -2.89 -4.72
C ALA A 128 -2.88 -3.70 -5.62
N GLY A 129 -2.70 -5.00 -5.30
CA GLY A 129 -2.14 -5.94 -6.27
C GLY A 129 -3.02 -6.05 -7.52
N TRP A 130 -2.50 -6.61 -8.62
CA TRP A 130 -3.24 -6.65 -9.90
C TRP A 130 -4.64 -7.26 -9.79
N ARG A 131 -4.81 -8.30 -8.95
CA ARG A 131 -6.12 -8.92 -8.67
C ARG A 131 -7.08 -7.97 -7.97
N GLY A 132 -6.60 -7.25 -6.95
CA GLY A 132 -7.40 -6.27 -6.23
C GLY A 132 -7.84 -5.13 -7.15
N LEU A 133 -6.91 -4.57 -7.93
CA LEU A 133 -7.21 -3.51 -8.90
C LEU A 133 -8.23 -3.95 -9.95
N ALA A 134 -8.04 -5.14 -10.55
CA ALA A 134 -8.96 -5.66 -11.55
C ALA A 134 -10.38 -5.85 -11.00
N ASN A 135 -10.47 -6.40 -9.77
CA ASN A 135 -11.73 -6.78 -9.16
C ASN A 135 -12.43 -5.63 -8.40
N GLY A 136 -11.77 -4.50 -8.23
CA GLY A 136 -12.39 -3.27 -7.72
C GLY A 136 -12.10 -2.91 -6.26
N ILE A 137 -10.89 -3.17 -5.76
CA ILE A 137 -10.49 -2.75 -4.40
C ILE A 137 -10.59 -1.23 -4.20
N VAL A 138 -10.30 -0.43 -5.23
CA VAL A 138 -10.38 1.04 -5.18
C VAL A 138 -11.84 1.45 -5.02
N GLU A 139 -12.70 0.98 -5.92
CA GLU A 139 -14.14 1.23 -5.92
C GLU A 139 -14.76 0.81 -4.57
N ASN A 140 -14.44 -0.39 -4.09
CA ASN A 140 -14.95 -0.89 -2.81
C ASN A 140 -14.46 -0.05 -1.63
N THR A 141 -13.20 0.38 -1.62
CA THR A 141 -12.68 1.23 -0.54
C THR A 141 -13.36 2.59 -0.52
N ILE A 142 -13.60 3.20 -1.69
CA ILE A 142 -14.32 4.48 -1.80
C ILE A 142 -15.76 4.32 -1.32
N SER A 143 -16.42 3.20 -1.62
CA SER A 143 -17.77 2.91 -1.13
C SER A 143 -17.86 2.75 0.39
N GLU A 144 -16.76 2.34 1.05
CA GLU A 144 -16.68 2.25 2.52
C GLU A 144 -16.38 3.60 3.18
N MET A 145 -15.80 4.56 2.45
CA MET A 145 -15.59 5.91 2.96
C MET A 145 -16.93 6.64 3.08
N LYS A 146 -17.08 7.42 4.15
CA LYS A 146 -18.27 8.25 4.39
C LYS A 146 -18.28 9.52 3.54
N THR A 147 -17.10 9.95 3.12
CA THR A 147 -16.89 11.14 2.30
C THR A 147 -16.14 10.78 1.03
N GLN A 148 -16.46 11.49 -0.05
CA GLN A 148 -15.77 11.31 -1.33
C GLN A 148 -14.29 11.71 -1.15
N PRO A 149 -13.33 10.82 -1.44
CA PRO A 149 -11.93 11.21 -1.43
C PRO A 149 -11.67 12.24 -2.51
N THR A 150 -10.83 13.23 -2.18
CA THR A 150 -10.43 14.29 -3.10
C THR A 150 -8.98 14.15 -3.54
N TRP A 151 -8.21 13.31 -2.84
CA TRP A 151 -6.83 13.02 -3.18
C TRP A 151 -6.49 11.55 -2.99
N ALA A 152 -5.48 11.11 -3.74
CA ALA A 152 -4.84 9.82 -3.57
C ALA A 152 -3.32 9.98 -3.54
N TRP A 153 -2.64 9.08 -2.84
CA TRP A 153 -1.20 8.92 -2.93
C TRP A 153 -0.85 7.46 -3.25
N MET A 154 0.06 7.26 -4.19
CA MET A 154 0.57 5.96 -4.58
C MET A 154 2.03 5.81 -4.11
N GLY A 155 2.27 4.80 -3.28
CA GLY A 155 3.63 4.48 -2.82
C GLY A 155 4.41 3.64 -3.83
N ALA A 156 5.63 3.24 -3.45
CA ALA A 156 6.48 2.40 -4.27
C ALA A 156 5.86 1.02 -4.50
N ALA A 157 5.76 0.67 -5.77
CA ALA A 157 5.30 -0.58 -6.35
C ALA A 157 6.27 -1.02 -7.45
N ILE A 158 6.03 -2.17 -8.08
CA ILE A 158 6.80 -2.56 -9.25
C ILE A 158 6.39 -1.70 -10.47
N SER A 159 7.37 -1.08 -11.14
CA SER A 159 7.10 -0.26 -12.33
C SER A 159 6.82 -1.13 -13.57
N GLN A 160 6.21 -0.51 -14.59
CA GLN A 160 5.86 -1.16 -15.85
C GLN A 160 7.04 -1.94 -16.45
N SER A 161 8.23 -1.34 -16.51
CA SER A 161 9.44 -1.97 -17.09
C SER A 161 9.85 -3.28 -16.43
N CYS A 162 9.39 -3.56 -15.20
CA CYS A 162 9.77 -4.73 -14.43
C CYS A 162 8.59 -5.70 -14.20
N PHE A 163 7.36 -5.27 -14.51
CA PHE A 163 6.15 -6.02 -14.23
C PHE A 163 5.63 -6.78 -15.46
N GLU A 164 6.39 -7.79 -15.88
CA GLU A 164 5.91 -8.75 -16.88
C GLU A 164 4.76 -9.59 -16.30
N ILE A 165 3.68 -9.72 -17.08
CA ILE A 165 2.47 -10.50 -16.84
C ILE A 165 2.09 -11.28 -18.11
N GLY A 166 1.16 -12.24 -17.99
CA GLY A 166 0.58 -12.93 -19.13
C GLY A 166 -0.63 -12.17 -19.71
N GLU A 167 -0.98 -12.50 -20.94
CA GLU A 167 -2.14 -11.95 -21.66
C GLU A 167 -3.43 -12.00 -20.85
N GLU A 168 -3.63 -13.03 -20.02
CA GLU A 168 -4.82 -13.18 -19.17
C GLU A 168 -5.03 -12.02 -18.19
N VAL A 169 -3.94 -11.44 -17.69
CA VAL A 169 -3.99 -10.29 -16.77
C VAL A 169 -4.39 -9.04 -17.55
N LYS A 170 -3.81 -8.83 -18.74
CA LYS A 170 -4.17 -7.72 -19.62
C LYS A 170 -5.64 -7.77 -20.00
N ASP A 171 -6.11 -8.92 -20.46
CA ASP A 171 -7.49 -9.15 -20.89
C ASP A 171 -8.48 -8.89 -19.75
N THR A 172 -8.12 -9.28 -18.52
CA THR A 172 -8.96 -9.02 -17.34
C THR A 172 -9.23 -7.52 -17.17
N PHE A 173 -8.22 -6.67 -17.35
CA PHE A 173 -8.39 -5.22 -17.27
C PHE A 173 -9.12 -4.66 -18.49
N CYS A 174 -8.71 -5.05 -19.71
CA CYS A 174 -9.22 -4.46 -20.95
C CYS A 174 -10.68 -4.88 -21.24
N HIS A 175 -11.13 -6.04 -20.76
CA HIS A 175 -12.55 -6.42 -20.82
C HIS A 175 -13.43 -5.53 -19.94
N LYS A 176 -12.91 -5.06 -18.80
CA LYS A 176 -13.64 -4.15 -17.90
C LYS A 176 -13.55 -2.70 -18.37
N TYR A 177 -12.37 -2.30 -18.85
CA TYR A 177 -12.03 -0.94 -19.26
C TYR A 177 -11.16 -0.97 -20.52
N ALA A 178 -11.76 -0.76 -21.70
CA ALA A 178 -11.04 -0.86 -22.98
C ALA A 178 -9.92 0.19 -23.10
N GLU A 179 -10.06 1.33 -22.44
CA GLU A 179 -9.10 2.43 -22.41
C GLU A 179 -7.78 2.04 -21.73
N LEU A 180 -7.77 1.00 -20.89
CA LEU A 180 -6.56 0.54 -20.20
C LEU A 180 -5.55 -0.16 -21.11
N GLU A 181 -5.86 -0.38 -22.40
CA GLU A 181 -4.90 -0.90 -23.37
C GLU A 181 -3.56 -0.14 -23.34
N ILE A 182 -3.59 1.18 -23.09
CA ILE A 182 -2.39 2.04 -23.01
C ILE A 182 -1.46 1.71 -21.84
N ALA A 183 -1.99 1.08 -20.78
CA ALA A 183 -1.21 0.69 -19.61
C ALA A 183 -0.38 -0.59 -19.83
N PHE A 184 -0.53 -1.23 -20.99
CA PHE A 184 0.19 -2.47 -21.33
C PHE A 184 1.12 -2.25 -22.51
N LYS A 185 2.39 -2.65 -22.35
CA LYS A 185 3.36 -2.74 -23.44
C LYS A 185 3.60 -4.20 -23.80
N ALA A 186 3.75 -4.49 -25.10
CA ALA A 186 4.13 -5.83 -25.53
C ALA A 186 5.48 -6.23 -24.89
N GLY A 187 5.53 -7.45 -24.35
CA GLY A 187 6.75 -8.06 -23.84
C GLY A 187 7.61 -8.65 -24.94
N GLU A 188 8.80 -9.14 -24.58
CA GLU A 188 9.73 -9.75 -25.53
C GLU A 188 9.20 -11.07 -26.11
N LYS A 189 8.42 -11.81 -25.31
CA LYS A 189 7.81 -13.08 -25.69
C LYS A 189 6.35 -12.86 -26.09
N ALA A 190 5.89 -13.58 -27.12
CA ALA A 190 4.49 -13.59 -27.51
C ALA A 190 3.60 -13.98 -26.32
N GLY A 191 2.48 -13.26 -26.13
CA GLY A 191 1.56 -13.46 -25.00
C GLY A 191 2.06 -12.92 -23.65
N LYS A 192 3.19 -12.20 -23.63
CA LYS A 192 3.68 -11.46 -22.45
C LYS A 192 3.52 -9.96 -22.64
N PHE A 193 3.21 -9.27 -21.55
CA PHE A 193 3.07 -7.83 -21.53
C PHE A 193 3.67 -7.25 -20.25
N TYR A 194 4.09 -5.99 -20.34
CA TYR A 194 4.51 -5.17 -19.21
C TYR A 194 3.35 -4.28 -18.79
N ALA A 195 2.82 -4.50 -17.59
CA ALA A 195 1.66 -3.78 -17.07
C ALA A 195 2.07 -2.60 -16.18
N ASP A 196 1.45 -1.43 -16.37
CA ASP A 196 1.65 -0.26 -15.53
C ASP A 196 0.57 -0.18 -14.45
N LEU A 197 0.90 -0.64 -13.24
CA LEU A 197 -0.02 -0.58 -12.10
C LEU A 197 -0.41 0.86 -11.73
N TYR A 198 0.50 1.81 -11.91
CA TYR A 198 0.23 3.21 -11.58
C TYR A 198 -0.76 3.81 -12.58
N GLU A 199 -0.59 3.55 -13.87
CA GLU A 199 -1.53 4.03 -14.89
C GLU A 199 -2.92 3.41 -14.73
N ILE A 200 -2.98 2.11 -14.47
CA ILE A 200 -4.24 1.41 -14.16
C ILE A 200 -4.94 2.05 -12.96
N ALA A 201 -4.21 2.28 -11.87
CA ALA A 201 -4.77 2.89 -10.67
C ALA A 201 -5.21 4.34 -10.90
N ARG A 202 -4.41 5.15 -11.61
CA ARG A 202 -4.79 6.53 -11.97
C ARG A 202 -6.07 6.55 -12.79
N TYR A 203 -6.19 5.66 -13.77
CA TYR A 203 -7.40 5.56 -14.58
C TYR A 203 -8.64 5.26 -13.72
N ILE A 204 -8.56 4.23 -12.87
CA ILE A 204 -9.66 3.84 -11.98
C ILE A 204 -10.00 4.96 -11.00
N LEU A 205 -9.01 5.61 -10.39
CA LEU A 205 -9.20 6.74 -9.48
C LEU A 205 -9.91 7.92 -10.16
N ASN A 206 -9.50 8.27 -11.39
CA ASN A 206 -10.15 9.33 -12.15
C ASN A 206 -11.62 8.99 -12.46
N LEU A 207 -11.94 7.74 -12.80
CA LEU A 207 -13.34 7.31 -12.98
C LEU A 207 -14.17 7.45 -11.70
N GLN A 208 -13.54 7.31 -10.53
CA GLN A 208 -14.17 7.51 -9.23
C GLN A 208 -14.16 8.98 -8.77
N GLY A 209 -13.76 9.93 -9.63
CA GLY A 209 -13.74 11.36 -9.35
C GLY A 209 -12.52 11.84 -8.54
N VAL A 210 -11.52 11.00 -8.31
CA VAL A 210 -10.28 11.36 -7.59
C VAL A 210 -9.22 11.81 -8.60
N THR A 211 -9.10 13.12 -8.81
CA THR A 211 -8.20 13.69 -9.83
C THR A 211 -6.85 14.15 -9.30
N LEU A 212 -6.74 14.47 -8.00
CA LEU A 212 -5.45 14.80 -7.37
C LEU A 212 -4.75 13.50 -6.95
N VAL A 213 -3.86 12.99 -7.78
CA VAL A 213 -3.11 11.77 -7.51
C VAL A 213 -1.61 12.09 -7.41
N LEU A 214 -1.06 11.89 -6.21
CA LEU A 214 0.34 12.11 -5.88
C LEU A 214 1.15 10.79 -5.95
N GLY A 215 2.46 10.90 -6.14
CA GLY A 215 3.36 9.75 -6.15
C GLY A 215 3.20 8.84 -7.39
N GLY A 216 3.51 7.56 -7.21
CA GLY A 216 3.50 6.57 -8.28
C GLY A 216 4.62 6.75 -9.30
N ASP A 217 5.81 7.10 -8.82
CA ASP A 217 7.02 7.37 -9.60
C ASP A 217 8.23 6.55 -9.13
N GLN A 218 8.06 5.66 -8.14
CA GLN A 218 9.09 4.77 -7.61
C GLN A 218 8.98 3.36 -8.21
N CYS A 219 10.05 2.56 -8.10
CA CYS A 219 10.05 1.15 -8.46
C CYS A 219 10.72 0.29 -7.39
N SER A 220 9.93 -0.55 -6.72
CA SER A 220 10.41 -1.48 -5.70
C SER A 220 11.44 -2.47 -6.23
N TYR A 221 11.32 -2.86 -7.51
CA TYR A 221 12.21 -3.82 -8.14
C TYR A 221 13.60 -3.22 -8.44
N THR A 222 13.68 -2.01 -8.99
CA THR A 222 14.96 -1.41 -9.40
C THR A 222 15.68 -0.71 -8.24
N GLN A 223 14.95 -0.15 -7.27
CA GLN A 223 15.52 0.55 -6.11
C GLN A 223 15.76 -0.43 -4.96
N ALA A 224 16.67 -1.38 -5.19
CA ALA A 224 16.94 -2.50 -4.28
C ALA A 224 17.54 -2.10 -2.92
N ASP A 225 18.12 -0.90 -2.83
CA ASP A 225 18.63 -0.27 -1.62
C ASP A 225 17.53 0.39 -0.78
N GLN A 226 16.32 0.59 -1.33
CA GLN A 226 15.24 1.27 -0.61
C GLN A 226 14.07 0.33 -0.30
N TYR A 227 13.78 -0.63 -1.18
CA TYR A 227 12.55 -1.41 -1.11
C TYR A 227 12.80 -2.91 -1.25
N PHE A 228 12.05 -3.71 -0.48
CA PHE A 228 11.87 -5.13 -0.75
C PHE A 228 11.07 -5.33 -2.05
N SER A 229 11.37 -6.41 -2.76
CA SER A 229 10.67 -6.78 -4.01
C SER A 229 10.58 -8.29 -4.12
N TYR A 230 9.34 -8.80 -4.17
CA TYR A 230 9.06 -10.22 -4.31
C TYR A 230 9.48 -10.77 -5.67
N ARG A 231 9.33 -9.95 -6.72
CA ARG A 231 9.75 -10.26 -8.09
C ARG A 231 11.25 -10.37 -8.20
N ARG A 232 12.01 -9.59 -7.41
CA ARG A 232 13.48 -9.67 -7.35
C ARG A 232 13.94 -10.85 -6.51
N GLU A 233 13.33 -11.03 -5.33
CA GLU A 233 13.62 -12.10 -4.40
C GLU A 233 12.32 -12.60 -3.77
N ALA A 234 11.91 -13.83 -4.09
CA ALA A 234 10.63 -14.38 -3.65
C ALA A 234 10.55 -14.51 -2.12
N LYS A 235 11.69 -14.79 -1.47
CA LYS A 235 11.78 -14.87 -0.01
C LYS A 235 12.29 -13.55 0.53
N THR A 236 11.43 -12.54 0.62
CA THR A 236 11.85 -11.21 1.08
C THR A 236 10.91 -10.62 2.13
N GLY A 237 11.36 -9.55 2.78
CA GLY A 237 10.57 -8.78 3.75
C GLY A 237 9.42 -8.00 3.11
N ARG A 238 8.72 -7.19 3.91
CA ARG A 238 7.70 -6.25 3.42
C ARG A 238 7.96 -4.86 3.96
N MET A 239 7.80 -3.87 3.10
CA MET A 239 7.57 -2.49 3.52
C MET A 239 6.16 -2.34 4.06
N ALA A 240 5.90 -1.27 4.80
CA ALA A 240 4.55 -0.86 5.16
C ALA A 240 4.27 0.55 4.66
N THR A 241 3.18 0.70 3.91
CA THR A 241 2.55 2.00 3.68
C THR A 241 1.64 2.32 4.86
N PHE A 242 1.67 3.56 5.32
CA PHE A 242 0.88 4.02 6.44
C PHE A 242 0.17 5.34 6.14
N VAL A 243 -0.97 5.55 6.81
CA VAL A 243 -1.66 6.83 6.90
C VAL A 243 -2.29 6.99 8.27
N PHE A 244 -2.29 8.21 8.81
CA PHE A 244 -3.04 8.56 10.01
C PHE A 244 -3.42 10.05 10.04
N ILE A 245 -4.46 10.32 10.81
CA ILE A 245 -4.88 11.66 11.21
C ILE A 245 -4.22 11.93 12.57
N ARG A 246 -3.51 13.05 12.71
CA ARG A 246 -2.89 13.46 13.98
C ARG A 246 -3.96 13.66 15.05
N SER A 247 -3.75 13.08 16.23
CA SER A 247 -4.55 13.42 17.41
C SER A 247 -4.09 14.75 17.99
N ARG A 248 -5.04 15.58 18.43
CA ARG A 248 -4.75 16.72 19.29
C ARG A 248 -4.50 16.16 20.70
N CYS A 249 -3.26 16.22 21.15
CA CYS A 249 -2.91 15.97 22.55
C CYS A 249 -3.50 17.07 23.44
#